data_AF-A0AAQ2IQP9-F1
#
_entry.id   AF-A0AAQ2IQP9-F1
#
_cell.length_a   1.000
_cell.length_b   1.000
_cell.length_c   1.000
_cell.angle_alpha   90.00
_cell.angle_beta   90.00
_cell.angle_gamma   90.00
#
_symmetry.space_group_name_H-M   'P 1'
#
loop_
_entity.id
_entity.type
_entity.pdbx_description
1 polymer ?
#
loop_
_entity_poly.entity_id
_entity_poly.type
_entity_poly.pdbx_seq_one_letter_code
_entity_poly.pdbx_strand_id
1 'polypeptide(L)'
;MELDHKFIAKRVIELSGGKEKLNAEMDKKLAQINDKWNQDVEAIGRILRSHLFVEHFVTECLISFNPSLGNLEKARLTFAQKLALIENYSPELQEIAVGIRRLNKIRNQLAHNLEACVTEQDKEVLLSVKTFRALREALAAPEKPSENSMDVLEDFAKHVGGRLASLADPESLTLRFRQAFQELETRT
;
A
#
# COMPACT_ATOMS: atom_id res chain seq x y z
N MET A 1 42.25 24.55 -12.18
CA MET A 1 41.67 25.85 -12.53
C MET A 1 40.70 26.20 -11.41
N GLU A 2 41.04 27.19 -10.58
CA GLU A 2 40.20 27.62 -9.46
C GLU A 2 39.00 28.39 -10.00
N LEU A 3 37.78 27.98 -9.63
CA LEU A 3 36.57 28.66 -10.06
C LEU A 3 36.41 29.95 -9.27
N ASP A 4 36.39 31.10 -9.96
CA ASP A 4 36.04 32.37 -9.32
C ASP A 4 34.52 32.43 -9.09
N HIS A 5 34.12 31.97 -7.91
CA HIS A 5 32.72 31.95 -7.49
C HIS A 5 32.08 33.35 -7.42
N LYS A 6 32.86 34.41 -7.17
CA LYS A 6 32.33 35.79 -7.12
C LYS A 6 32.00 36.30 -8.52
N PHE A 7 32.89 36.04 -9.47
CA PHE A 7 32.63 36.35 -10.88
C PHE A 7 31.40 35.61 -11.40
N ILE A 8 31.28 34.31 -11.11
CA ILE A 8 30.11 33.49 -11.49
C ILE A 8 28.82 34.08 -10.92
N ALA A 9 28.78 34.38 -9.62
CA ALA A 9 27.58 34.92 -8.97
C ALA A 9 27.16 36.27 -9.59
N LYS A 10 28.12 37.17 -9.83
CA LYS A 10 27.85 38.46 -10.49
C LYS A 10 27.29 38.25 -11.90
N ARG A 11 27.90 37.33 -12.67
CA ARG A 11 27.47 37.06 -14.03
C ARG A 11 26.07 36.44 -14.10
N VAL A 12 25.73 35.57 -13.17
CA VAL A 12 24.38 35.00 -13.05
C VAL A 12 23.34 36.10 -12.78
N ILE A 13 23.62 37.01 -11.84
CA ILE A 13 22.74 38.15 -11.54
C ILE A 13 22.51 39.02 -12.79
N GLU A 14 23.57 39.31 -13.55
CA GLU A 14 23.46 40.07 -14.80
C GLU A 14 22.62 39.33 -15.85
N LEU A 15 22.85 38.04 -16.06
CA LEU A 15 22.14 37.22 -17.04
C LEU A 15 20.65 37.06 -16.70
N SER A 16 20.29 37.04 -15.43
CA SER A 16 18.90 37.02 -14.95
C SER A 16 18.20 38.38 -15.04
N GLY A 17 18.86 39.43 -15.54
CA GLY A 17 18.28 40.76 -15.70
C GLY A 17 18.23 41.57 -14.41
N GLY A 18 19.13 41.28 -13.47
CA GLY A 18 19.28 41.99 -12.19
C GLY A 18 18.88 41.15 -10.99
N LYS A 19 19.33 41.60 -9.80
CA LYS A 19 19.14 40.89 -8.53
C LYS A 19 17.66 40.66 -8.20
N GLU A 20 16.81 41.65 -8.47
CA GLU A 20 15.38 41.58 -8.17
C GLU A 20 14.66 40.52 -9.01
N LYS A 21 14.95 40.45 -10.32
CA LYS A 21 14.38 39.41 -11.19
C LYS A 21 14.86 38.03 -10.79
N LEU A 22 16.16 37.87 -10.52
CA LEU A 22 16.72 36.60 -10.05
C LEU A 22 16.05 36.15 -8.75
N ASN A 23 15.90 37.05 -7.78
CA ASN A 23 15.22 36.75 -6.52
C ASN A 23 13.77 36.31 -6.75
N ALA A 24 13.00 37.04 -7.57
CA ALA A 24 11.61 36.69 -7.86
C ALA A 24 11.48 35.32 -8.56
N GLU A 25 12.38 34.99 -9.49
CA GLU A 25 12.44 33.67 -10.12
C GLU A 25 12.81 32.57 -9.13
N MET A 26 13.77 32.83 -8.24
CA MET A 26 14.19 31.89 -7.19
C MET A 26 13.06 31.65 -6.19
N ASP A 27 12.37 32.70 -5.75
CA ASP A 27 11.25 32.61 -4.82
C ASP A 27 10.11 31.78 -5.42
N LYS A 28 9.79 32.01 -6.71
CA LYS A 28 8.79 31.19 -7.43
C LYS A 28 9.19 29.72 -7.51
N LYS A 29 10.46 29.42 -7.80
CA LYS A 29 10.96 28.03 -7.84
C LYS A 29 10.98 27.40 -6.45
N LEU A 30 11.38 28.14 -5.43
CA LEU A 30 11.38 27.69 -4.04
C LEU A 30 9.96 27.39 -3.56
N ALA A 31 8.97 28.22 -3.91
CA ALA A 31 7.57 27.94 -3.62
C ALA A 31 7.14 26.59 -4.23
N GLN A 32 7.43 26.36 -5.51
CA GLN A 32 7.11 25.07 -6.17
C GLN A 32 7.80 23.85 -5.53
N ILE A 33 9.04 24.03 -5.06
CA ILE A 33 9.78 22.98 -4.34
C ILE A 33 9.11 22.72 -3.00
N ASN A 34 8.78 23.78 -2.26
CA ASN A 34 8.14 23.70 -0.95
C ASN A 34 6.74 23.08 -1.03
N ASP A 35 5.97 23.38 -2.08
CA ASP A 35 4.66 22.75 -2.31
C ASP A 35 4.79 21.24 -2.45
N LYS A 36 5.84 20.75 -3.12
CA LYS A 36 6.13 19.31 -3.23
C LYS A 36 6.76 18.70 -1.99
N TRP A 37 7.47 19.49 -1.18
CA TRP A 37 8.12 19.02 0.03
C TRP A 37 7.15 18.91 1.21
N ASN A 38 6.26 19.90 1.36
CA ASN A 38 5.31 20.02 2.46
C ASN A 38 4.03 19.20 2.23
N GLN A 39 4.21 17.95 1.83
CA GLN A 39 3.11 17.00 1.68
C GLN A 39 2.62 16.52 3.05
N ASP A 40 1.40 15.99 3.09
CA ASP A 40 0.81 15.45 4.31
C ASP A 40 1.52 14.15 4.73
N VAL A 41 2.53 14.28 5.59
CA VAL A 41 3.34 13.17 6.09
C VAL A 41 2.49 12.15 6.87
N GLU A 42 1.42 12.60 7.55
CA GLU A 42 0.54 11.70 8.29
C GLU A 42 -0.25 10.83 7.32
N ALA A 43 -0.86 11.42 6.29
CA ALA A 43 -1.58 10.68 5.26
C ALA A 43 -0.66 9.71 4.50
N ILE A 44 0.57 10.14 4.16
CA ILE A 44 1.61 9.26 3.58
C ILE A 44 1.85 8.06 4.49
N GLY A 45 2.08 8.31 5.78
CA GLY A 45 2.37 7.27 6.77
C GLY A 45 1.21 6.28 6.93
N ARG A 46 -0.04 6.77 6.96
CA ARG A 46 -1.25 5.93 7.09
C ARG A 46 -1.44 5.00 5.88
N ILE A 47 -1.26 5.51 4.66
CA ILE A 47 -1.33 4.70 3.44
C ILE A 47 -0.22 3.66 3.39
N LEU A 48 1.03 4.06 3.65
CA LEU A 48 2.18 3.15 3.62
C LEU A 48 2.06 2.07 4.69
N ARG A 49 1.67 2.42 5.91
CA ARG A 49 1.43 1.46 6.99
C ARG A 49 0.38 0.43 6.59
N SER A 50 -0.74 0.88 6.02
CA SER A 50 -1.82 0.00 5.58
C SER A 50 -1.35 -0.97 4.48
N HIS A 51 -0.57 -0.48 3.51
CA HIS A 51 0.00 -1.31 2.46
C HIS A 51 0.99 -2.35 3.01
N LEU A 52 1.96 -1.93 3.83
CA LEU A 52 2.98 -2.82 4.40
C LEU A 52 2.34 -3.88 5.31
N PHE A 53 1.32 -3.50 6.08
CA PHE A 53 0.57 -4.43 6.92
C PHE A 53 -0.10 -5.53 6.09
N VAL A 54 -0.81 -5.16 5.01
CA VAL A 54 -1.44 -6.16 4.14
C VAL A 54 -0.39 -7.02 3.41
N GLU A 55 0.72 -6.43 2.95
CA GLU A 55 1.80 -7.18 2.29
C GLU A 55 2.44 -8.22 3.20
N HIS A 56 2.63 -7.90 4.48
CA HIS A 56 3.08 -8.85 5.47
C HIS A 56 2.17 -10.08 5.50
N PHE A 57 0.86 -9.89 5.70
CA PHE A 57 -0.08 -11.02 5.78
C PHE A 57 -0.29 -11.77 4.46
N VAL A 58 -0.20 -11.09 3.31
CA VAL A 58 -0.19 -11.77 2.00
C VAL A 58 1.03 -12.70 1.90
N THR A 59 2.18 -12.24 2.37
CA THR A 59 3.43 -13.02 2.36
C THR A 59 3.33 -14.22 3.30
N GLU A 60 2.85 -14.03 4.52
CA GLU A 60 2.63 -15.14 5.49
C GLU A 60 1.65 -16.17 4.96
N CYS A 61 0.54 -15.73 4.37
CA CYS A 61 -0.46 -16.62 3.76
C CYS A 61 0.14 -17.43 2.59
N LEU A 62 0.95 -16.79 1.74
CA LEU A 62 1.63 -17.46 0.64
C LEU A 62 2.59 -18.56 1.14
N ILE A 63 3.37 -18.28 2.20
CA ILE A 63 4.28 -19.25 2.83
C ILE A 63 3.50 -20.40 3.45
N SER A 64 2.42 -20.10 4.19
CA SER A 64 1.58 -21.11 4.83
C SER A 64 0.94 -22.06 3.81
N PHE A 65 0.49 -21.55 2.66
CA PHE A 65 -0.07 -22.37 1.59
C PHE A 65 0.98 -23.21 0.84
N ASN A 66 2.26 -22.85 0.93
CA ASN A 66 3.34 -23.50 0.19
C ASN A 66 4.57 -23.70 1.10
N PRO A 67 4.55 -24.67 2.04
CA PRO A 67 5.64 -24.84 3.01
C PRO A 67 7.02 -25.13 2.39
N SER A 68 7.04 -25.73 1.19
CA SER A 68 8.25 -26.02 0.42
C SER A 68 8.66 -24.87 -0.51
N LEU A 69 8.01 -23.71 -0.41
CA LEU A 69 8.36 -22.54 -1.21
C LEU A 69 9.76 -22.09 -0.80
N GLY A 70 10.64 -21.95 -1.80
CA GLY A 70 12.01 -21.51 -1.57
C GLY A 70 12.08 -20.09 -1.00
N ASN A 71 13.30 -19.57 -0.86
CA ASN A 71 13.51 -18.24 -0.29
C ASN A 71 12.82 -17.14 -1.13
N LEU A 72 11.70 -16.59 -0.61
CA LEU A 72 10.90 -15.56 -1.25
C LEU A 72 11.65 -14.23 -1.43
N GLU A 73 12.57 -13.89 -0.55
CA GLU A 73 13.40 -12.68 -0.67
C GLU A 73 14.30 -12.76 -1.91
N LYS A 74 14.89 -13.93 -2.15
CA LYS A 74 15.68 -14.19 -3.37
C LYS A 74 14.83 -14.18 -4.63
N ALA A 75 13.57 -14.62 -4.54
CA ALA A 75 12.63 -14.60 -5.65
C ALA A 75 12.19 -13.17 -6.04
N ARG A 76 12.35 -12.18 -5.15
CA ARG A 76 12.02 -10.76 -5.39
C ARG A 76 10.63 -10.54 -5.97
N LEU A 77 9.65 -11.31 -5.49
CA LEU A 77 8.27 -11.17 -5.94
C LEU A 77 7.71 -9.81 -5.53
N THR A 78 7.12 -9.11 -6.49
CA THR A 78 6.36 -7.89 -6.23
C THR A 78 5.07 -8.20 -5.48
N PHE A 79 4.52 -7.20 -4.78
CA PHE A 79 3.25 -7.32 -4.08
C PHE A 79 2.12 -7.88 -4.97
N ALA A 80 2.01 -7.38 -6.22
CA ALA A 80 1.00 -7.84 -7.17
C ALA A 80 1.19 -9.32 -7.56
N GLN A 81 2.44 -9.78 -7.72
CA GLN A 81 2.74 -11.18 -7.99
C GLN A 81 2.40 -12.07 -6.79
N LYS A 82 2.72 -11.64 -5.57
CA LYS A 82 2.35 -12.39 -4.35
C LYS A 82 0.84 -12.56 -4.23
N LEU A 83 0.07 -11.49 -4.46
CA LEU A 83 -1.39 -11.55 -4.45
C LEU A 83 -1.92 -12.52 -5.51
N ALA A 84 -1.40 -12.48 -6.74
CA ALA A 84 -1.82 -13.36 -7.82
C ALA A 84 -1.64 -14.86 -7.50
N LEU A 85 -0.66 -15.20 -6.64
CA LEU A 85 -0.42 -16.58 -6.22
C LEU A 85 -1.43 -17.09 -5.18
N ILE A 86 -2.09 -16.20 -4.42
CA ILE A 86 -3.04 -16.60 -3.36
C ILE A 86 -4.49 -16.30 -3.71
N GLU A 87 -4.77 -15.35 -4.61
CA GLU A 87 -6.11 -14.81 -4.82
C GLU A 87 -7.15 -15.85 -5.25
N ASN A 88 -6.74 -16.91 -5.94
CA ASN A 88 -7.63 -17.96 -6.43
C ASN A 88 -7.83 -19.13 -5.47
N TYR A 89 -7.24 -19.08 -4.28
CA TYR A 89 -7.30 -20.19 -3.34
C TYR A 89 -8.70 -20.35 -2.70
N SER A 90 -9.49 -19.28 -2.59
CA SER A 90 -10.89 -19.35 -2.14
C SER A 90 -11.75 -18.22 -2.71
N PRO A 91 -13.08 -18.37 -2.77
CA PRO A 91 -13.99 -17.29 -3.19
C PRO A 91 -13.85 -16.03 -2.33
N GLU A 92 -13.57 -16.21 -1.03
CA GLU A 92 -13.32 -15.11 -0.11
C GLU A 92 -12.07 -14.32 -0.48
N LEU A 93 -10.98 -15.01 -0.83
CA LEU A 93 -9.74 -14.36 -1.27
C LEU A 93 -9.94 -13.61 -2.59
N GLN A 94 -10.72 -14.17 -3.52
CA GLN A 94 -11.05 -13.50 -4.78
C GLN A 94 -11.81 -12.19 -4.53
N GLU A 95 -12.74 -12.19 -3.56
CA GLU A 95 -13.49 -10.99 -3.18
C GLU A 95 -12.57 -9.91 -2.61
N ILE A 96 -11.78 -10.24 -1.59
CA ILE A 96 -10.91 -9.24 -0.94
C ILE A 96 -9.76 -8.77 -1.86
N ALA A 97 -9.32 -9.61 -2.80
CA ALA A 97 -8.27 -9.26 -3.76
C ALA A 97 -8.59 -8.01 -4.58
N VAL A 98 -9.88 -7.73 -4.83
CA VAL A 98 -10.33 -6.48 -5.49
C VAL A 98 -9.88 -5.26 -4.69
N GLY A 99 -10.12 -5.26 -3.37
CA GLY A 99 -9.72 -4.16 -2.49
C GLY A 99 -8.20 -4.12 -2.27
N ILE A 100 -7.53 -5.27 -2.20
CA ILE A 100 -6.06 -5.34 -2.08
C ILE A 100 -5.38 -4.72 -3.31
N ARG A 101 -5.89 -4.98 -4.53
CA ARG A 101 -5.40 -4.31 -5.75
C ARG A 101 -5.61 -2.81 -5.70
N ARG A 102 -6.75 -2.34 -5.17
CA ARG A 102 -7.01 -0.91 -5.02
C ARG A 102 -6.03 -0.27 -4.03
N LEU A 103 -5.75 -0.90 -2.90
CA LEU A 103 -4.74 -0.46 -1.95
C LEU A 103 -3.35 -0.32 -2.60
N ASN A 104 -2.94 -1.29 -3.43
CA ASN A 104 -1.68 -1.20 -4.19
C ASN A 104 -1.68 -0.01 -5.17
N LYS A 105 -2.80 0.26 -5.82
CA LYS A 105 -2.94 1.42 -6.72
C LYS A 105 -2.79 2.74 -5.97
N ILE A 106 -3.44 2.88 -4.81
CA ILE A 106 -3.34 4.06 -3.94
C ILE A 106 -1.88 4.28 -3.52
N ARG A 107 -1.19 3.22 -3.07
CA ARG A 107 0.24 3.30 -2.74
C ARG A 107 1.10 3.71 -3.93
N ASN A 108 0.83 3.20 -5.12
CA ASN A 108 1.61 3.55 -6.30
C ASN A 108 1.39 5.01 -6.73
N GLN A 109 0.16 5.51 -6.61
CA GLN A 109 -0.14 6.93 -6.85
C GLN A 109 0.62 7.81 -5.86
N LEU A 110 0.66 7.42 -4.58
CA LEU A 110 1.46 8.10 -3.56
C LEU A 110 2.95 8.16 -3.94
N ALA A 111 3.52 7.04 -4.39
CA ALA A 111 4.93 6.97 -4.77
C ALA A 111 5.29 7.84 -5.99
N HIS A 112 4.35 8.06 -6.91
CA HIS A 112 4.60 8.82 -8.15
C HIS A 112 4.26 10.30 -8.04
N ASN A 113 3.18 10.64 -7.33
CA ASN A 113 2.66 12.00 -7.29
C ASN A 113 3.00 12.73 -5.98
N LEU A 114 3.50 12.02 -4.96
CA LEU A 114 3.72 12.51 -3.60
C LEU A 114 2.47 13.07 -2.89
N GLU A 115 1.33 13.06 -3.58
CA GLU A 115 0.04 13.49 -3.09
C GLU A 115 -0.64 12.33 -2.36
N ALA A 116 -0.78 12.47 -1.05
CA ALA A 116 -1.33 11.46 -0.17
C ALA A 116 -2.82 11.66 0.04
N CYS A 117 -3.62 11.21 -0.91
CA CYS A 117 -5.08 11.29 -0.82
C CYS A 117 -5.73 9.94 -1.14
N VAL A 118 -6.63 9.51 -0.27
CA VAL A 118 -7.55 8.39 -0.55
C VAL A 118 -8.84 9.02 -1.05
N THR A 119 -9.16 8.80 -2.33
CA THR A 119 -10.32 9.44 -2.95
C THR A 119 -11.61 8.75 -2.56
N GLU A 120 -12.75 9.43 -2.73
CA GLU A 120 -14.07 8.81 -2.56
C GLU A 120 -14.27 7.59 -3.48
N GLN A 121 -13.71 7.63 -4.69
CA GLN A 121 -13.73 6.49 -5.61
C GLN A 121 -12.89 5.31 -5.11
N ASP A 122 -11.83 5.56 -4.35
CA ASP A 122 -11.07 4.51 -3.69
C ASP A 122 -11.91 3.87 -2.58
N LYS A 123 -12.54 4.70 -1.73
CA LYS A 123 -13.46 4.25 -0.68
C LYS A 123 -14.59 3.38 -1.23
N GLU A 124 -15.25 3.79 -2.30
CA GLU A 124 -16.32 3.02 -2.94
C GLU A 124 -15.85 1.63 -3.39
N VAL A 125 -14.65 1.54 -3.95
CA VAL A 125 -14.07 0.24 -4.36
C VAL A 125 -13.76 -0.63 -3.15
N LEU A 126 -13.24 -0.06 -2.06
CA LEU A 126 -13.01 -0.82 -0.82
C LEU A 126 -14.33 -1.33 -0.22
N LEU A 127 -15.36 -0.49 -0.18
CA LEU A 127 -16.71 -0.84 0.30
C LEU A 127 -17.48 -1.77 -0.65
N SER A 128 -16.98 -2.00 -1.86
CA SER A 128 -17.55 -2.99 -2.78
C SER A 128 -17.29 -4.44 -2.34
N VAL A 129 -16.29 -4.65 -1.47
CA VAL A 129 -16.05 -5.92 -0.78
C VAL A 129 -17.17 -6.10 0.25
N LYS A 130 -18.13 -6.96 -0.05
CA LYS A 130 -19.42 -7.05 0.67
C LYS A 130 -19.21 -7.55 2.09
N THR A 131 -18.36 -8.55 2.25
CA THR A 131 -18.01 -9.13 3.56
C THR A 131 -17.35 -8.10 4.47
N PHE A 132 -16.41 -7.31 3.94
CA PHE A 132 -15.81 -6.18 4.67
C PHE A 132 -16.87 -5.16 5.08
N ARG A 133 -17.70 -4.68 4.14
CA ARG A 133 -18.73 -3.69 4.40
C ARG A 133 -19.70 -4.15 5.50
N ALA A 134 -20.26 -5.35 5.34
CA ALA A 134 -21.23 -5.89 6.28
C ALA A 134 -20.64 -6.05 7.69
N LEU A 135 -19.40 -6.55 7.80
CA LEU A 135 -18.75 -6.71 9.10
C LEU A 135 -18.42 -5.36 9.74
N ARG A 136 -17.97 -4.38 8.94
CA ARG A 136 -17.70 -3.02 9.41
C ARG A 136 -18.95 -2.34 9.96
N GLU A 137 -20.08 -2.46 9.28
CA GLU A 137 -21.37 -1.95 9.73
C GLU A 137 -21.83 -2.65 11.02
N ALA A 138 -21.69 -3.98 11.09
CA ALA A 138 -22.09 -4.77 12.26
C ALA A 138 -21.25 -4.47 13.52
N LEU A 139 -19.92 -4.29 13.36
CA LEU A 139 -19.02 -4.01 14.48
C LEU A 139 -19.16 -2.59 15.04
N ALA A 140 -19.68 -1.65 14.26
CA ALA A 140 -19.92 -0.29 14.70
C ALA A 140 -21.27 -0.12 15.42
N ALA A 141 -22.20 -1.06 15.27
CA ALA A 141 -23.52 -0.98 15.85
C ALA A 141 -23.46 -0.83 17.39
N PRO A 142 -24.27 0.06 17.99
CA PRO A 142 -25.40 0.79 17.40
C PRO A 142 -25.03 2.08 16.65
N GLU A 143 -23.77 2.49 16.69
CA GLU A 143 -23.27 3.67 15.98
C GLU A 143 -23.02 3.38 14.50
N LYS A 144 -22.65 4.43 13.74
CA LYS A 144 -22.24 4.29 12.34
C LYS A 144 -20.72 4.34 12.26
N PRO A 145 -20.09 3.51 11.42
CA PRO A 145 -18.65 3.55 11.25
C PRO A 145 -18.25 4.84 10.49
N SER A 146 -17.00 5.28 10.63
CA SER A 146 -16.50 6.51 9.99
C SER A 146 -16.72 6.50 8.47
N GLU A 147 -17.11 7.64 7.89
CA GLU A 147 -17.25 7.83 6.44
C GLU A 147 -15.97 8.37 5.78
N ASN A 148 -14.95 8.70 6.60
CA ASN A 148 -13.68 9.21 6.11
C ASN A 148 -12.96 8.15 5.28
N SER A 149 -12.56 8.51 4.05
CA SER A 149 -11.91 7.61 3.10
C SER A 149 -10.61 6.97 3.62
N MET A 150 -9.84 7.70 4.43
CA MET A 150 -8.63 7.15 5.05
C MET A 150 -8.96 6.11 6.13
N ASP A 151 -9.98 6.37 6.96
CA ASP A 151 -10.40 5.43 7.99
C ASP A 151 -10.91 4.12 7.37
N VAL A 152 -11.68 4.20 6.27
CA VAL A 152 -12.13 3.02 5.52
C VAL A 152 -10.95 2.22 4.98
N LEU A 153 -9.91 2.89 4.48
CA LEU A 153 -8.69 2.22 4.01
C LEU A 153 -7.97 1.46 5.11
N GLU A 154 -7.85 2.05 6.31
CA GLU A 154 -7.22 1.40 7.45
C GLU A 154 -8.06 0.26 8.00
N ASP A 155 -9.37 0.43 8.10
CA ASP A 155 -10.30 -0.64 8.49
C ASP A 155 -10.24 -1.80 7.50
N PHE A 156 -10.17 -1.51 6.20
CA PHE A 156 -10.00 -2.52 5.16
C PHE A 156 -8.69 -3.29 5.33
N ALA A 157 -7.58 -2.58 5.56
CA ALA A 157 -6.28 -3.22 5.79
C ALA A 157 -6.30 -4.16 7.00
N LYS A 158 -6.91 -3.74 8.11
CA LYS A 158 -7.09 -4.58 9.31
C LYS A 158 -7.97 -5.79 9.04
N HIS A 159 -9.07 -5.60 8.31
CA HIS A 159 -9.97 -6.68 7.92
C HIS A 159 -9.20 -7.74 7.10
N VAL A 160 -8.49 -7.33 6.05
CA VAL A 160 -7.68 -8.22 5.22
C VAL A 160 -6.64 -8.95 6.06
N GLY A 161 -5.90 -8.24 6.92
CA GLY A 161 -4.90 -8.86 7.79
C GLY A 161 -5.50 -9.94 8.69
N GLY A 162 -6.66 -9.66 9.32
CA GLY A 162 -7.36 -10.65 10.14
C GLY A 162 -7.81 -11.88 9.36
N ARG A 163 -8.33 -11.71 8.14
CA ARG A 163 -8.75 -12.83 7.28
C ARG A 163 -7.56 -13.67 6.80
N LEU A 164 -6.51 -13.02 6.33
CA LEU A 164 -5.29 -13.69 5.88
C LEU A 164 -4.57 -14.41 7.02
N ALA A 165 -4.49 -13.81 8.21
CA ALA A 165 -3.94 -14.46 9.40
C ALA A 165 -4.72 -15.73 9.76
N SER A 166 -6.07 -15.66 9.74
CA SER A 166 -6.93 -16.81 9.99
C SER A 166 -6.77 -17.91 8.95
N LEU A 167 -6.52 -17.57 7.68
CA LEU A 167 -6.26 -18.54 6.63
C LEU A 167 -4.86 -19.18 6.74
N ALA A 168 -3.88 -18.41 7.20
CA ALA A 168 -2.50 -18.84 7.36
C ALA A 168 -2.27 -19.67 8.64
N ASP A 169 -3.23 -19.68 9.58
CA ASP A 169 -3.10 -20.30 10.91
C ASP A 169 -2.84 -21.82 10.82
N PRO A 170 -1.63 -22.30 11.19
CA PRO A 170 -1.26 -23.72 11.14
C PRO A 170 -1.99 -24.58 12.20
N GLU A 171 -2.66 -23.98 13.19
CA GLU A 171 -3.54 -24.73 14.10
C GLU A 171 -4.92 -25.04 13.48
N SER A 172 -5.21 -24.48 12.31
CA SER A 172 -6.38 -24.81 11.50
C SER A 172 -6.39 -26.31 11.16
N LEU A 173 -7.38 -27.02 11.70
CA LEU A 173 -7.68 -28.44 11.38
C LEU A 173 -7.63 -28.71 9.87
N THR A 174 -8.07 -27.75 9.06
CA THR A 174 -8.09 -27.83 7.59
C THR A 174 -6.68 -27.99 6.99
N LEU A 175 -5.66 -27.30 7.50
CA LEU A 175 -4.28 -27.45 7.02
C LEU A 175 -3.70 -28.82 7.41
N ARG A 176 -4.00 -29.31 8.62
CA ARG A 176 -3.61 -30.65 9.08
C ARG A 176 -4.22 -31.75 8.21
N PHE A 177 -5.51 -31.63 7.87
CA PHE A 177 -6.16 -32.56 6.95
C PHE A 177 -5.55 -32.50 5.54
N ARG A 178 -5.27 -31.31 5.00
CA ARG A 178 -4.62 -31.19 3.69
C ARG A 178 -3.22 -31.83 3.67
N GLN A 179 -2.40 -31.57 4.68
CA GLN A 179 -1.07 -32.16 4.78
C GLN A 179 -1.15 -33.70 4.84
N ALA A 180 -2.09 -34.24 5.62
CA ALA A 180 -2.35 -35.68 5.67
C ALA A 180 -2.76 -36.27 4.31
N PHE A 181 -3.57 -35.55 3.52
CA PHE A 181 -3.94 -35.99 2.16
C PHE A 181 -2.76 -35.96 1.18
N GLN A 182 -1.91 -34.92 1.21
CA GLN A 182 -0.71 -34.84 0.35
C GLN A 182 0.32 -35.93 0.68
N GLU A 183 0.49 -36.26 1.95
CA GLU A 183 1.35 -37.37 2.38
C GLU A 183 0.81 -38.75 1.94
N LEU A 184 -0.51 -38.89 1.77
CA LEU A 184 -1.12 -40.11 1.25
C LEU A 184 -0.89 -40.25 -0.26
N GLU A 185 -1.08 -39.19 -1.04
CA GLU A 185 -0.85 -39.19 -2.49
C GLU A 185 0.60 -39.50 -2.86
N THR A 186 1.57 -39.07 -2.04
CA THR A 186 2.99 -39.34 -2.26
C THR A 186 3.44 -40.74 -1.84
N ARG A 187 2.62 -41.47 -1.09
CA ARG A 187 2.85 -42.88 -0.68
C ARG A 187 2.21 -43.90 -1.63
N THR A 188 1.39 -43.45 -2.58
CA THR A 188 0.66 -44.29 -3.55
C THR A 188 1.39 -44.25 -4.89
#